data_AF-A0A373TC88-F1
#
_entry.id   AF-A0A373TC88-F1
#
_cell.length_a   1.000
_cell.length_b   1.000
_cell.length_c   1.000
_cell.angle_alpha   90.00
_cell.angle_beta   90.00
_cell.angle_gamma   90.00
#
_symmetry.space_group_name_H-M   'P 1'
#
loop_
_entity.id
_entity.type
_entity.pdbx_description
1 polymer ?
#
loop_
_entity_poly.entity_id
_entity_poly.type
_entity_poly.pdbx_seq_one_letter_code
_entity_poly.pdbx_strand_id
1 'polypeptide(L)'
;MNNMNKQQLFAFITEVSFALDDISLYLDTHPECPKALAAYSNYKAMRQQAVREYTTAYGPLNRYQVNDDNYFDWVDKPWPWERECGC
;
A
#
# COMPACT_ATOMS: atom_id res chain seq x y z
N MET A 1 10.82 -8.42 -1.54
CA MET A 1 10.25 -9.72 -1.11
C MET A 1 10.28 -10.69 -2.31
N ASN A 2 10.63 -11.97 -2.14
CA ASN A 2 10.77 -12.91 -3.28
C ASN A 2 9.41 -13.23 -3.94
N ASN A 3 9.29 -12.98 -5.25
CA ASN A 3 8.31 -13.52 -6.20
C ASN A 3 6.80 -13.43 -5.84
N MET A 4 6.33 -12.33 -5.24
CA MET A 4 4.88 -12.09 -5.15
C MET A 4 4.34 -11.59 -6.48
N ASN A 5 3.24 -12.20 -6.96
CA ASN A 5 2.51 -11.68 -8.12
C ASN A 5 1.71 -10.41 -7.75
N LYS A 6 1.13 -9.74 -8.75
CA LYS A 6 0.36 -8.49 -8.56
C LYS A 6 -0.69 -8.59 -7.47
N GLN A 7 -1.49 -9.66 -7.45
CA GLN A 7 -2.56 -9.86 -6.47
C GLN A 7 -2.01 -10.11 -5.07
N GLN A 8 -0.97 -10.93 -4.94
CA GLN A 8 -0.32 -11.20 -3.66
C GLN A 8 0.32 -9.95 -3.06
N LEU A 9 0.97 -9.14 -3.89
CA LEU A 9 1.60 -7.91 -3.44
C LEU A 9 0.56 -6.86 -3.05
N PHE A 10 -0.55 -6.76 -3.81
CA PHE A 10 -1.67 -5.90 -3.44
C PHE A 10 -2.36 -6.34 -2.14
N ALA A 11 -2.58 -7.64 -1.97
CA ALA A 11 -3.13 -8.21 -0.74
C ALA A 11 -2.21 -7.91 0.45
N PHE A 12 -0.91 -8.14 0.31
CA PHE A 12 0.07 -7.83 1.34
C PHE A 12 0.08 -6.34 1.70
N ILE A 13 0.04 -5.44 0.71
CA ILE A 13 -0.08 -3.99 0.95
C ILE A 13 -1.34 -3.67 1.75
N THR A 14 -2.46 -4.32 1.42
CA THR A 14 -3.74 -4.12 2.12
C THR A 14 -3.66 -4.59 3.57
N GLU A 15 -3.12 -5.78 3.82
CA GLU A 15 -2.93 -6.35 5.16
C GLU A 15 -2.06 -5.45 6.05
N VAL A 16 -0.88 -5.03 5.55
CA VAL A 16 0.01 -4.15 6.34
C VAL A 16 -0.56 -2.74 6.49
N SER A 17 -1.41 -2.28 5.56
CA SER A 17 -2.13 -1.01 5.72
C SER A 17 -3.17 -1.10 6.84
N PHE A 18 -3.95 -2.18 6.88
CA PHE A 18 -4.90 -2.43 7.97
C PHE A 18 -4.20 -2.49 9.34
N ALA A 19 -3.08 -3.21 9.43
CA ALA A 19 -2.30 -3.27 10.67
C ALA A 19 -1.79 -1.89 11.11
N LEU A 20 -1.38 -1.03 10.17
CA LEU A 20 -0.99 0.35 10.48
C LEU A 20 -2.16 1.19 10.99
N ASP A 21 -3.33 1.07 10.38
CA ASP A 21 -4.53 1.81 10.81
C ASP A 21 -4.94 1.39 12.23
N ASP A 22 -4.92 0.09 12.53
CA ASP A 22 -5.24 -0.45 13.87
C ASP A 22 -4.24 0.04 14.94
N ILE A 23 -2.94 -0.03 14.64
CA ILE A 23 -1.91 0.48 15.56
C ILE A 23 -2.03 2.00 15.73
N SER A 24 -2.38 2.74 14.67
CA SER A 24 -2.59 4.19 14.74
C SER A 24 -3.74 4.52 15.68
N LEU A 25 -4.87 3.83 15.54
CA LEU A 25 -6.03 4.01 16.40
C LEU A 25 -5.71 3.73 17.88
N TYR A 26 -4.86 2.73 18.15
CA TYR A 26 -4.38 2.50 19.51
C TYR A 26 -3.48 3.66 20.01
N LEU A 27 -2.55 4.13 19.17
CA LEU A 27 -1.64 5.23 19.49
C LEU A 27 -2.37 6.57 19.72
N ASP A 28 -3.53 6.80 19.12
CA ASP A 28 -4.36 7.99 19.37
C ASP A 28 -4.72 8.15 20.86
N THR A 29 -4.82 7.04 21.58
CA THR A 29 -5.12 7.02 23.02
C THR A 29 -3.89 6.71 23.89
N HIS A 30 -2.84 6.13 23.31
CA HIS A 30 -1.61 5.73 24.01
C HIS A 30 -0.34 6.17 23.24
N PRO A 31 -0.13 7.49 23.04
CA PRO A 31 0.88 8.00 22.10
C PRO A 31 2.32 7.66 22.51
N GLU A 32 2.57 7.43 23.80
CA GLU A 32 3.91 7.15 24.33
C GLU A 32 4.21 5.65 24.45
N CYS A 33 3.29 4.76 24.04
CA CYS A 33 3.47 3.31 24.18
C CYS A 33 4.65 2.81 23.31
N PRO A 34 5.79 2.38 23.89
CA PRO A 34 6.99 2.08 23.10
C PRO A 34 6.80 0.86 22.19
N LYS A 35 5.99 -0.11 22.63
CA LYS A 35 5.68 -1.30 21.85
C LYS A 35 4.85 -0.96 20.61
N ALA A 36 3.84 -0.10 20.75
CA ALA A 36 2.99 0.32 19.64
C ALA A 36 3.79 1.19 18.65
N LEU A 37 4.65 2.08 19.13
CA LEU A 37 5.55 2.87 18.27
C LEU A 37 6.53 2.00 17.48
N ALA A 38 7.13 1.00 18.12
CA ALA A 38 8.03 0.06 17.44
C ALA A 38 7.29 -0.77 16.37
N ALA A 39 6.08 -1.27 16.70
CA ALA A 39 5.24 -2.00 15.76
C ALA A 39 4.84 -1.11 14.57
N TYR A 40 4.39 0.12 14.82
CA TYR A 40 4.03 1.10 13.80
C TYR A 40 5.19 1.36 12.84
N SER A 41 6.40 1.61 13.35
CA SER A 41 7.59 1.82 12.54
C SER A 41 7.92 0.62 11.65
N ASN A 42 7.82 -0.59 12.19
CA ASN A 42 8.07 -1.83 11.43
C ASN A 42 7.06 -2.02 10.29
N TYR A 43 5.75 -1.96 10.58
CA TYR A 43 4.72 -2.10 9.55
C TYR A 43 4.78 -0.96 8.51
N LYS A 44 5.16 0.25 8.93
CA LYS A 44 5.36 1.38 8.02
C LYS A 44 6.47 1.09 7.02
N ALA A 45 7.60 0.55 7.48
CA ALA A 45 8.70 0.15 6.61
C ALA A 45 8.29 -0.99 5.65
N MET A 46 7.59 -2.02 6.15
CA MET A 46 7.06 -3.12 5.35
C MET A 46 6.12 -2.62 4.24
N ARG A 47 5.17 -1.74 4.59
CA ARG A 47 4.24 -1.13 3.63
C ARG A 47 4.97 -0.31 2.57
N GLN A 48 5.92 0.54 2.98
CA GLN A 48 6.69 1.36 2.05
C GLN A 48 7.47 0.50 1.05
N GLN A 49 8.07 -0.59 1.52
CA GLN A 49 8.78 -1.52 0.64
C GLN A 49 7.84 -2.19 -0.35
N ALA A 50 6.71 -2.73 0.12
CA ALA A 50 5.76 -3.42 -0.75
C ALA A 50 5.12 -2.47 -1.78
N VAL A 51 4.78 -1.24 -1.38
CA VAL A 51 4.27 -0.21 -2.28
C VAL A 51 5.30 0.12 -3.36
N ARG A 52 6.58 0.31 -3.00
CA ARG A 52 7.65 0.55 -3.99
C ARG A 52 7.81 -0.61 -4.97
N GLU A 53 7.82 -1.85 -4.47
CA GLU A 53 7.90 -3.05 -5.31
C GLU A 53 6.70 -3.11 -6.27
N TYR A 54 5.48 -2.81 -5.79
CA TYR A 54 4.28 -2.83 -6.62
C TYR A 54 4.31 -1.74 -7.68
N THR A 55 4.63 -0.50 -7.29
CA THR A 55 4.61 0.63 -8.24
C THR A 55 5.67 0.50 -9.31
N THR A 56 6.83 -0.07 -8.98
CA THR A 56 7.90 -0.34 -9.94
C THR A 56 7.49 -1.40 -10.96
N ALA A 57 6.76 -2.44 -10.53
CA ALA A 57 6.40 -3.57 -11.40
C ALA A 57 5.09 -3.37 -12.17
N TYR A 58 4.11 -2.65 -11.58
CA TYR A 58 2.72 -2.66 -12.05
C TYR A 58 2.11 -1.27 -12.28
N GLY A 59 2.83 -0.19 -11.95
CA GLY A 59 2.33 1.19 -12.02
C GLY A 59 1.71 1.71 -10.72
N PRO A 60 1.26 2.97 -10.69
CA PRO A 60 0.80 3.64 -9.47
C PRO A 60 -0.39 2.93 -8.82
N LEU A 61 -0.44 2.90 -7.47
CA LEU A 61 -1.59 2.37 -6.71
C LEU A 61 -2.70 3.42 -6.51
N ASN A 62 -2.36 4.70 -6.62
CA ASN A 62 -3.33 5.80 -6.60
C ASN A 62 -2.82 6.99 -7.41
N ARG A 63 -3.74 7.90 -7.75
CA ARG A 63 -3.47 9.12 -8.53
C ARG A 63 -2.38 10.04 -7.97
N TYR A 64 -2.07 9.98 -6.67
CA TYR A 64 -1.03 10.81 -6.06
C TYR A 64 0.39 10.24 -6.27
N GLN A 65 0.51 9.06 -6.87
CA GLN A 65 1.78 8.41 -7.17
C GLN A 65 2.19 8.50 -8.63
N VAL A 66 1.38 9.14 -9.46
CA VAL A 66 1.73 9.48 -10.85
C VAL A 66 2.88 10.48 -10.80
N ASN A 67 3.99 10.15 -11.45
CA ASN A 67 5.19 11.01 -11.50
C ASN A 67 5.56 11.40 -12.94
N ASP A 68 4.73 11.07 -13.93
CA ASP A 68 4.93 11.47 -15.32
C ASP A 68 4.14 12.75 -15.62
N ASP A 69 4.86 13.82 -15.94
CA ASP A 69 4.29 15.13 -16.27
C ASP A 69 3.69 15.17 -17.70
N ASN A 70 4.04 14.21 -18.55
CA ASN A 70 3.59 14.15 -19.94
C ASN A 70 2.44 13.14 -20.15
N TYR A 71 2.23 12.22 -19.21
CA TYR A 71 1.24 11.17 -19.34
C TYR A 71 0.63 10.77 -17.99
N PHE A 72 -0.71 10.66 -17.94
CA PHE A 72 -1.41 10.29 -16.71
C PHE A 72 -1.55 8.76 -16.60
N ASP A 73 -0.45 8.07 -16.30
CA ASP A 73 -0.34 6.60 -16.25
C ASP A 73 -1.31 5.89 -15.30
N TRP A 74 -1.98 6.63 -14.41
CA TRP A 74 -3.11 6.14 -13.61
C TRP A 74 -4.28 5.59 -14.45
N VAL A 75 -4.48 6.06 -15.69
CA VAL A 75 -5.58 5.57 -16.55
C VAL A 75 -5.29 4.23 -17.23
N ASP A 76 -4.05 3.75 -17.20
CA ASP A 76 -3.64 2.54 -17.94
C ASP A 76 -4.04 1.23 -17.25
N LYS A 77 -4.48 1.31 -16.00
CA LYS A 77 -4.75 0.14 -15.16
C LYS A 77 -6.20 0.15 -14.71
N PRO A 78 -6.81 -1.05 -14.57
CA PRO A 78 -8.14 -1.14 -14.07
C PRO A 78 -8.22 -0.51 -12.69
N TRP A 79 -9.18 0.38 -12.51
CA TRP A 79 -9.29 1.11 -11.25
C TRP A 79 -9.66 0.16 -10.10
N PRO A 80 -9.32 0.50 -8.85
CA PRO A 80 -9.70 -0.32 -7.69
C PRO A 80 -11.22 -0.56 -7.55
N TRP A 81 -12.05 0.31 -8.13
CA TRP A 81 -13.52 0.19 -8.18
C TRP A 81 -14.04 -0.31 -9.54
N GLU A 82 -13.17 -0.45 -10.54
CA GLU A 82 -13.51 -1.07 -11.81
C GLU A 82 -13.52 -2.57 -11.56
N ARG A 83 -14.73 -3.11 -11.37
CA ARG A 83 -14.92 -4.56 -11.40
C ARG A 83 -14.40 -5.02 -12.75
N GLU A 84 -13.58 -6.08 -12.78
CA GLU A 84 -13.37 -6.83 -14.01
C GLU A 84 -14.78 -7.17 -14.51
N CYS A 85 -15.24 -6.50 -15.57
CA CYS A 85 -16.45 -6.90 -16.26
C CYS A 85 -16.15 -8.28 -16.83
N GLY A 86 -16.46 -9.30 -16.05
CA GLY A 86 -16.55 -10.69 -16.50
C GLY A 86 -17.73 -10.79 -17.46
N CYS A 87 -17.47 -10.41 -18.71
CA CYS A 87 -18.28 -10.78 -19.86
C CYS A 87 -17.79 -12.14 -20.37
#